data_AF-A0A1I7K7Q1-F1
#
_entry.id   AF-A0A1I7K7Q1-F1
#
_cell.length_a   1.000
_cell.length_b   1.000
_cell.length_c   1.000
_cell.angle_alpha   90.00
_cell.angle_beta   90.00
_cell.angle_gamma   90.00
#
_symmetry.space_group_name_H-M   'P 1'
#
loop_
_entity.id
_entity.type
_entity.pdbx_description
1 polymer ?
#
loop_
_entity_poly.entity_id
_entity_poly.type
_entity_poly.pdbx_seq_one_letter_code
_entity_poly.pdbx_strand_id
1 'polypeptide(L)'
;MPEAIPTSTMDALLARPLDLAGLTSPAQLQAIAAHAAELVDEARWLEGCALVAELSPDETHAALRARPAKYLHELHSVVMERAYAAMPVVDVHVFDLVRPVAPAPVVTAGVMMAQVEAFRANPGAYLPGALPSAGVAVFHASHAVDGWITLDGEDLPWSYGSVGVSRLLVSELAEYVRAAPDVRRGLVVGTHVQADVDLPPELTFVSLANLPTATGPEAA
;
A
#
# COMPACT_ATOMS: atom_id res chain seq x y z
N MET A 1 -31.01 10.27 36.88
CA MET A 1 -31.06 10.10 35.41
C MET A 1 -31.07 11.51 34.81
N PRO A 2 -30.15 11.87 33.92
CA PRO A 2 -30.23 13.17 33.25
C PRO A 2 -31.51 13.24 32.41
N GLU A 3 -32.22 14.36 32.52
CA GLU A 3 -33.44 14.66 31.78
C GLU A 3 -33.14 14.73 30.27
N ALA A 4 -34.00 14.14 29.43
CA ALA A 4 -33.83 14.21 27.99
C ALA A 4 -34.02 15.65 27.50
N ILE A 5 -33.02 16.19 26.80
CA ILE A 5 -33.08 17.54 26.25
C ILE A 5 -34.18 17.58 25.17
N PRO A 6 -35.11 18.55 25.21
CA PRO A 6 -36.14 18.70 24.19
C PRO A 6 -35.51 18.94 22.81
N THR A 7 -36.01 18.25 21.77
CA THR A 7 -35.51 18.33 20.40
C THR A 7 -35.45 19.78 19.88
N SER A 8 -36.44 20.60 20.23
CA SER A 8 -36.50 22.03 19.88
C SER A 8 -35.36 22.86 20.45
N THR A 9 -34.81 22.47 21.61
CA THR A 9 -33.66 23.15 22.24
C THR A 9 -32.37 22.73 21.54
N MET A 10 -32.27 21.47 21.14
CA MET A 10 -31.12 20.96 20.36
C MET A 10 -31.05 21.63 18.99
N ASP A 11 -32.19 21.76 18.29
CA ASP A 11 -32.25 22.41 16.98
C ASP A 11 -31.83 23.89 17.04
N ALA A 12 -32.24 24.61 18.09
CA ALA A 12 -31.85 26.00 18.30
C ALA A 12 -30.34 26.17 18.61
N LEU A 13 -29.75 25.25 19.37
CA LEU A 13 -28.32 25.26 19.68
C LEU A 13 -27.45 24.93 18.46
N LEU A 14 -27.95 24.08 17.55
CA LEU A 14 -27.22 23.62 16.37
C LEU A 14 -27.43 24.52 15.14
N ALA A 15 -28.44 25.40 15.13
CA ALA A 15 -28.73 26.28 14.01
C ALA A 15 -27.53 27.15 13.57
N ARG A 16 -26.81 27.76 14.51
CA ARG A 16 -25.64 28.60 14.20
C ARG A 16 -24.42 27.80 13.68
N PRO A 17 -24.04 26.67 14.30
CA PRO A 17 -23.05 25.76 13.71
C PRO A 17 -23.40 25.27 12.30
N LEU A 18 -24.68 24.96 12.04
CA LEU A 18 -25.15 24.52 10.72
C LEU A 18 -24.99 25.62 9.67
N ASP A 19 -25.40 26.85 10.00
CA ASP A 19 -25.24 28.01 9.11
C ASP A 19 -23.77 28.30 8.79
N LEU A 20 -22.90 28.27 9.81
CA LEU A 20 -21.46 28.51 9.64
C LEU A 20 -20.77 27.44 8.78
N ALA A 21 -21.28 26.20 8.81
CA ALA A 21 -20.76 25.09 8.03
C ALA A 21 -21.47 24.91 6.67
N GLY A 22 -22.49 25.73 6.36
CA GLY A 22 -23.29 25.59 5.14
C GLY A 22 -24.12 24.31 5.06
N LEU A 23 -24.53 23.76 6.21
CA LEU A 23 -25.25 22.48 6.33
C LEU A 23 -26.75 22.70 6.54
N THR A 24 -27.56 21.75 6.08
CA THR A 24 -29.03 21.88 6.09
C THR A 24 -29.72 21.05 7.17
N SER A 25 -28.98 20.20 7.91
CA SER A 25 -29.56 19.37 8.97
C SER A 25 -28.59 19.02 10.10
N PRO A 26 -29.07 18.93 11.36
CA PRO A 26 -28.29 18.44 12.50
C PRO A 26 -27.62 17.07 12.26
N ALA A 27 -28.25 16.19 11.48
CA ALA A 27 -27.72 14.88 11.13
C ALA A 27 -26.41 14.97 10.33
N GLN A 28 -26.28 15.96 9.43
CA GLN A 28 -25.03 16.19 8.68
C GLN A 28 -23.90 16.64 9.61
N LEU A 29 -24.21 17.53 10.56
CA LEU A 29 -23.22 17.99 11.55
C LEU A 29 -22.76 16.84 12.45
N GLN A 30 -23.69 15.97 12.89
CA GLN A 30 -23.37 14.77 13.66
C GLN A 30 -22.50 13.79 12.85
N ALA A 31 -22.82 13.57 11.57
CA ALA A 31 -22.02 12.72 10.69
C ALA A 31 -20.60 13.26 10.50
N ILE A 32 -20.44 14.57 10.30
CA ILE A 32 -19.12 15.22 10.19
C ILE A 32 -18.35 15.09 11.50
N ALA A 33 -18.99 15.34 12.64
CA ALA A 33 -18.35 15.21 13.95
C ALA A 33 -17.91 13.77 14.24
N ALA A 34 -18.74 12.78 13.89
CA ALA A 34 -18.39 11.37 14.01
C ALA A 34 -17.19 11.02 13.11
N HIS A 35 -17.21 11.45 11.85
CA HIS A 35 -16.11 11.23 10.93
C HIS A 35 -14.79 11.88 11.40
N ALA A 36 -14.86 13.12 11.90
CA ALA A 36 -13.71 13.79 12.47
C ALA A 36 -13.17 13.08 13.72
N ALA A 37 -14.06 12.54 14.56
CA ALA A 37 -13.66 11.74 15.72
C ALA A 37 -12.96 10.44 15.30
N GLU A 38 -13.45 9.75 14.27
CA GLU A 38 -12.81 8.55 13.73
C GLU A 38 -11.43 8.86 13.14
N LEU A 39 -11.28 9.97 12.42
CA LEU A 39 -9.99 10.42 11.89
C LEU A 39 -8.98 10.73 13.00
N VAL A 40 -9.41 11.43 14.06
CA VAL A 40 -8.56 11.76 15.21
C VAL A 40 -8.17 10.50 16.00
N ASP A 41 -9.07 9.53 16.12
CA ASP A 41 -8.77 8.24 16.76
C ASP A 41 -7.71 7.45 15.96
N GLU A 42 -7.88 7.37 14.64
CA GLU A 42 -6.89 6.73 13.75
C GLU A 42 -5.52 7.42 13.84
N ALA A 43 -5.49 8.76 13.79
CA ALA A 43 -4.26 9.54 13.92
C ALA A 43 -3.53 9.27 15.25
N ARG A 44 -4.26 9.28 16.37
CA ARG A 44 -3.69 9.02 17.71
C ARG A 44 -3.16 7.61 17.84
N TRP A 45 -3.87 6.63 17.29
CA TRP A 45 -3.43 5.25 17.31
C TRP A 45 -2.15 5.07 16.47
N LEU A 46 -2.09 5.65 15.27
CA LEU A 46 -0.90 5.63 14.41
C LEU A 46 0.29 6.34 15.06
N GLU A 47 0.07 7.48 15.72
CA GLU A 47 1.11 8.15 16.51
C GLU A 47 1.65 7.25 17.62
N GLY A 48 0.75 6.55 18.33
CA GLY A 48 1.12 5.55 19.33
C GLY A 48 2.01 4.45 18.75
N CYS A 49 1.62 3.87 17.61
CA CYS A 49 2.44 2.90 16.88
C CYS A 49 3.79 3.49 16.47
N ALA A 50 3.82 4.74 15.97
CA ALA A 50 5.05 5.41 15.54
C ALA A 50 6.07 5.60 16.67
N LEU A 51 5.60 5.80 17.91
CA LEU A 51 6.45 5.97 19.09
C LEU A 51 7.10 4.65 19.53
N VAL A 52 6.42 3.53 19.35
CA VAL A 52 6.91 2.21 19.81
C VAL A 52 7.50 1.35 18.68
N ALA A 53 7.39 1.80 17.43
CA ALA A 53 7.82 1.07 16.25
C ALA A 53 9.27 0.54 16.33
N GLU A 54 10.21 1.35 16.83
CA GLU A 54 11.62 0.94 16.95
C GLU A 54 11.90 0.08 18.20
N LEU A 55 11.04 0.17 19.21
CA LEU A 55 11.22 -0.51 20.51
C LEU A 55 10.58 -1.91 20.51
N SER A 56 9.44 -2.04 19.84
CA SER A 56 8.66 -3.28 19.70
C SER A 56 8.24 -3.45 18.24
N PRO A 57 9.19 -3.68 17.31
CA PRO A 57 8.92 -3.72 15.88
C PRO A 57 7.94 -4.83 15.48
N ASP A 58 8.10 -6.04 16.03
CA ASP A 58 7.23 -7.19 15.75
C ASP A 58 5.77 -6.93 16.18
N GLU A 59 5.57 -6.42 17.39
CA GLU A 59 4.25 -6.11 17.93
C GLU A 59 3.59 -4.95 17.16
N THR A 60 4.38 -3.93 16.81
CA THR A 60 3.89 -2.78 16.04
C THR A 60 3.43 -3.22 14.65
N HIS A 61 4.23 -4.04 13.98
CA HIS A 61 3.89 -4.57 12.66
C HIS A 61 2.63 -5.45 12.70
N ALA A 62 2.51 -6.35 13.70
CA ALA A 62 1.31 -7.16 13.89
C ALA A 62 0.07 -6.30 14.16
N ALA A 63 0.19 -5.25 14.99
CA ALA A 63 -0.91 -4.34 15.29
C ALA A 63 -1.35 -3.54 14.05
N LEU A 64 -0.41 -3.07 13.23
CA LEU A 64 -0.69 -2.35 11.99
C LEU A 64 -1.39 -3.23 10.96
N ARG A 65 -1.02 -4.50 10.86
CA ARG A 65 -1.74 -5.48 10.01
C ARG A 65 -3.15 -5.77 10.52
N ALA A 66 -3.33 -5.87 11.83
CA ALA A 66 -4.64 -6.16 12.43
C ALA A 66 -5.63 -4.99 12.31
N ARG A 67 -5.13 -3.76 12.17
CA ARG A 67 -5.95 -2.54 11.99
C ARG A 67 -5.49 -1.74 10.76
N PRO A 68 -5.97 -2.11 9.56
CA PRO A 68 -5.87 -1.31 8.34
C PRO A 68 -6.25 0.17 8.52
N ALA A 69 -5.56 1.05 7.79
CA ALA A 69 -5.95 2.44 7.69
C ALA A 69 -7.30 2.61 6.99
N LYS A 70 -8.13 3.52 7.49
CA LYS A 70 -9.39 3.91 6.84
C LYS A 70 -9.27 5.26 6.15
N TYR A 71 -8.45 6.15 6.71
CA TYR A 71 -8.32 7.52 6.23
C TYR A 71 -6.87 7.95 6.02
N LEU A 72 -5.94 7.45 6.83
CA LEU A 72 -4.55 7.93 6.88
C LEU A 72 -3.59 6.88 6.33
N HIS A 73 -3.82 6.46 5.08
CA HIS A 73 -3.07 5.37 4.43
C HIS A 73 -1.56 5.68 4.33
N GLU A 74 -1.20 6.93 4.09
CA GLU A 74 0.19 7.38 3.98
C GLU A 74 0.89 7.32 5.34
N LEU A 75 0.24 7.83 6.40
CA LEU A 75 0.82 7.80 7.75
C LEU A 75 0.95 6.36 8.25
N HIS A 76 -0.06 5.52 8.03
CA HIS A 76 -0.01 4.09 8.36
C HIS A 76 1.17 3.40 7.71
N SER A 77 1.39 3.66 6.42
CA SER A 77 2.52 3.12 5.67
C SER A 77 3.87 3.56 6.25
N VAL A 78 4.03 4.84 6.62
CA VAL A 78 5.27 5.35 7.25
C VAL A 78 5.54 4.68 8.60
N VAL A 79 4.50 4.39 9.38
CA VAL A 79 4.68 3.74 10.68
C VAL A 79 5.00 2.25 10.51
N MET A 80 4.40 1.59 9.51
CA MET A 80 4.74 0.22 9.12
C MET A 80 6.21 0.12 8.70
N GLU A 81 6.69 1.07 7.90
CA GLU A 81 8.10 1.20 7.52
C GLU A 81 9.02 1.28 8.73
N ARG A 82 8.69 2.14 9.67
CA ARG A 82 9.51 2.36 10.85
C ARG A 82 9.63 1.10 11.71
N ALA A 83 8.52 0.37 11.86
CA ALA A 83 8.51 -0.89 12.61
C ALA A 83 9.34 -1.95 11.88
N TYR A 84 9.16 -2.07 10.57
CA TYR A 84 9.88 -3.03 9.76
C TYR A 84 11.39 -2.80 9.75
N ALA A 85 11.84 -1.54 9.62
CA ALA A 85 13.27 -1.19 9.61
C ALA A 85 13.99 -1.50 10.94
N ALA A 86 13.25 -1.59 12.05
CA ALA A 86 13.79 -1.91 13.36
C ALA A 86 13.75 -3.41 13.69
N MET A 87 13.14 -4.25 12.83
CA MET A 87 13.15 -5.69 13.00
C MET A 87 14.58 -6.24 12.86
N PRO A 88 15.02 -7.13 13.76
CA PRO A 88 16.37 -7.69 13.69
C PRO A 88 16.53 -8.57 12.44
N VAL A 89 17.50 -8.21 11.59
CA VAL A 89 17.86 -8.97 10.38
C VAL A 89 18.40 -10.34 10.79
N VAL A 90 17.77 -11.40 10.32
CA VAL A 90 18.29 -12.77 10.45
C VAL A 90 19.22 -13.05 9.26
N ASP A 91 20.51 -13.14 9.57
CA ASP A 91 21.64 -13.35 8.67
C ASP A 91 21.54 -14.65 7.85
N VAL A 92 21.59 -14.63 6.50
CA VAL A 92 22.38 -15.57 5.66
C VAL A 92 22.34 -15.37 4.12
N HIS A 93 23.56 -15.30 3.56
CA HIS A 93 24.13 -15.93 2.34
C HIS A 93 23.96 -15.34 0.92
N VAL A 94 25.13 -15.22 0.25
CA VAL A 94 25.41 -14.78 -1.12
C VAL A 94 25.59 -15.99 -2.05
N PHE A 95 24.95 -16.01 -3.24
CA PHE A 95 25.23 -16.96 -4.33
C PHE A 95 24.97 -16.34 -5.72
N ASP A 96 25.63 -16.88 -6.75
CA ASP A 96 25.89 -16.23 -8.04
C ASP A 96 25.48 -17.08 -9.29
N LEU A 97 25.27 -16.39 -10.43
CA LEU A 97 25.15 -16.81 -11.86
C LEU A 97 23.77 -17.29 -12.44
N VAL A 98 23.29 -17.14 -13.72
CA VAL A 98 23.50 -16.36 -15.01
C VAL A 98 22.42 -16.78 -16.09
N ARG A 99 21.84 -15.82 -16.88
CA ARG A 99 21.22 -15.78 -18.28
C ARG A 99 19.97 -16.66 -18.67
N PRO A 100 18.96 -16.18 -19.49
CA PRO A 100 19.10 -15.38 -20.75
C PRO A 100 18.08 -14.23 -21.06
N VAL A 101 18.18 -13.66 -22.28
CA VAL A 101 17.99 -12.24 -22.72
C VAL A 101 16.66 -11.86 -23.42
N ALA A 102 16.06 -10.67 -23.17
CA ALA A 102 15.17 -9.97 -24.13
C ALA A 102 15.35 -8.42 -24.12
N PRO A 103 15.16 -7.70 -25.27
CA PRO A 103 15.37 -6.25 -25.37
C PRO A 103 14.17 -5.40 -24.87
N ALA A 104 14.47 -4.28 -24.19
CA ALA A 104 13.48 -3.44 -23.52
C ALA A 104 12.91 -2.30 -24.40
N PRO A 105 11.58 -2.06 -24.40
CA PRO A 105 10.97 -0.89 -25.02
C PRO A 105 11.23 0.40 -24.20
N VAL A 106 11.24 1.56 -24.86
CA VAL A 106 11.36 2.87 -24.20
C VAL A 106 10.03 3.22 -23.49
N VAL A 107 10.06 3.31 -22.16
CA VAL A 107 8.90 3.68 -21.32
C VAL A 107 9.16 5.07 -20.73
N THR A 108 8.21 6.01 -20.86
CA THR A 108 8.35 7.35 -20.25
C THR A 108 8.00 7.30 -18.75
N ALA A 109 8.51 8.24 -17.95
CA ALA A 109 8.18 8.33 -16.52
C ALA A 109 6.67 8.46 -16.25
N GLY A 110 5.92 9.12 -17.13
CA GLY A 110 4.46 9.20 -17.01
C GLY A 110 3.76 7.86 -17.25
N VAL A 111 4.22 7.08 -18.22
CA VAL A 111 3.70 5.72 -18.47
C VAL A 111 4.06 4.80 -17.30
N MET A 112 5.28 4.92 -16.79
CA MET A 112 5.76 4.19 -15.61
C MET A 112 4.83 4.41 -14.41
N MET A 113 4.54 5.67 -14.06
CA MET A 113 3.63 5.99 -12.97
C MET A 113 2.21 5.47 -13.21
N ALA A 114 1.68 5.62 -14.43
CA ALA A 114 0.35 5.13 -14.77
C ALA A 114 0.23 3.60 -14.63
N GLN A 115 1.28 2.86 -14.99
CA GLN A 115 1.31 1.40 -14.86
C GLN A 115 1.35 0.94 -13.40
N VAL A 116 2.17 1.60 -12.58
CA VAL A 116 2.25 1.36 -11.13
C VAL A 116 0.91 1.63 -10.45
N GLU A 117 0.29 2.78 -10.72
CA GLU A 117 -1.01 3.12 -10.12
C GLU A 117 -2.12 2.19 -10.61
N ALA A 118 -2.10 1.77 -11.87
CA ALA A 118 -3.08 0.82 -12.40
C ALA A 118 -2.97 -0.56 -11.73
N PHE A 119 -1.75 -1.06 -11.50
CA PHE A 119 -1.54 -2.30 -10.76
C PHE A 119 -1.94 -2.15 -9.28
N ARG A 120 -1.55 -1.04 -8.63
CA ARG A 120 -1.90 -0.77 -7.23
C ARG A 120 -3.40 -0.70 -7.00
N ALA A 121 -4.14 -0.01 -7.87
CA ALA A 121 -5.58 0.16 -7.73
C ALA A 121 -6.37 -1.12 -8.02
N ASN A 122 -5.88 -1.98 -8.92
CA ASN A 122 -6.58 -3.21 -9.31
C ASN A 122 -5.60 -4.34 -9.68
N PRO A 123 -4.91 -4.94 -8.71
CA PRO A 123 -3.97 -6.02 -8.97
C PRO A 123 -4.67 -7.26 -9.55
N GLY A 124 -5.94 -7.47 -9.22
CA GLY A 124 -6.79 -8.55 -9.73
C GLY A 124 -6.94 -8.57 -11.25
N ALA A 125 -6.76 -7.44 -11.94
CA ALA A 125 -6.75 -7.36 -13.39
C ALA A 125 -5.52 -8.03 -14.03
N TYR A 126 -4.42 -8.15 -13.28
CA TYR A 126 -3.14 -8.69 -13.74
C TYR A 126 -2.82 -10.05 -13.11
N LEU A 127 -3.30 -10.26 -11.88
CA LEU A 127 -3.14 -11.48 -11.11
C LEU A 127 -4.50 -11.87 -10.53
N PRO A 128 -5.26 -12.77 -11.18
CA PRO A 128 -6.60 -13.15 -10.73
C PRO A 128 -6.64 -13.58 -9.26
N GLY A 129 -7.57 -13.02 -8.50
CA GLY A 129 -7.70 -13.27 -7.05
C GLY A 129 -6.88 -12.33 -6.16
N ALA A 130 -5.98 -11.52 -6.74
CA ALA A 130 -5.26 -10.50 -6.00
C ALA A 130 -6.15 -9.31 -5.65
N LEU A 131 -6.02 -8.82 -4.43
CA LEU A 131 -6.66 -7.61 -3.92
C LEU A 131 -5.58 -6.64 -3.41
N PRO A 132 -5.80 -5.32 -3.41
CA PRO A 132 -4.93 -4.41 -2.67
C PRO A 132 -4.87 -4.86 -1.21
N SER A 133 -3.67 -4.93 -0.62
CA SER A 133 -3.56 -5.31 0.80
C SER A 133 -4.18 -4.21 1.65
N ALA A 134 -5.15 -4.58 2.49
CA ALA A 134 -5.79 -3.62 3.39
C ALA A 134 -4.80 -3.06 4.40
N GLY A 135 -3.78 -3.84 4.77
CA GLY A 135 -2.81 -3.48 5.82
C GLY A 135 -1.64 -2.63 5.36
N VAL A 136 -1.34 -2.53 4.06
CA VAL A 136 -0.15 -1.80 3.56
C VAL A 136 -0.42 -1.29 2.13
N ALA A 137 -0.51 0.03 1.97
CA ALA A 137 -0.88 0.60 0.67
C ALA A 137 0.31 1.04 -0.20
N VAL A 138 1.40 1.55 0.37
CA VAL A 138 2.53 2.12 -0.41
C VAL A 138 3.82 2.12 0.41
N PHE A 139 4.97 1.89 -0.21
CA PHE A 139 6.28 2.29 0.34
C PHE A 139 6.91 3.39 -0.51
N HIS A 140 7.53 4.36 0.17
CA HIS A 140 8.22 5.51 -0.42
C HIS A 140 9.56 5.09 -1.05
N ALA A 141 10.20 5.97 -1.83
CA ALA A 141 11.39 5.72 -2.66
C ALA A 141 12.68 5.25 -1.93
N SER A 142 12.61 4.90 -0.65
CA SER A 142 13.68 4.30 0.16
C SER A 142 13.61 2.76 0.26
N HIS A 143 12.60 2.12 -0.34
CA HIS A 143 12.33 0.68 -0.19
C HIS A 143 12.63 -0.15 -1.42
N ALA A 144 12.99 -1.41 -1.17
CA ALA A 144 13.08 -2.47 -2.17
C ALA A 144 11.70 -2.90 -2.75
N VAL A 145 10.59 -2.39 -2.21
CA VAL A 145 9.19 -2.73 -2.55
C VAL A 145 8.36 -1.49 -2.87
N ASP A 146 7.45 -1.61 -3.83
CA ASP A 146 6.53 -0.56 -4.30
C ASP A 146 5.12 -0.66 -3.67
N GLY A 147 4.78 -1.80 -3.08
CA GLY A 147 3.52 -1.99 -2.35
C GLY A 147 3.26 -3.43 -1.92
N TRP A 148 2.03 -3.70 -1.49
CA TRP A 148 1.57 -5.04 -1.09
C TRP A 148 0.21 -5.37 -1.69
N ILE A 149 -0.02 -6.66 -1.90
CA ILE A 149 -1.32 -7.21 -2.27
C ILE A 149 -1.70 -8.36 -1.35
N THR A 150 -2.97 -8.70 -1.28
CA THR A 150 -3.43 -9.96 -0.66
C THR A 150 -3.78 -10.95 -1.78
N LEU A 151 -3.28 -12.18 -1.70
CA LEU A 151 -3.60 -13.28 -2.60
C LEU A 151 -3.74 -14.57 -1.81
N ASP A 152 -4.83 -15.31 -2.00
CA ASP A 152 -5.11 -16.56 -1.27
C ASP A 152 -5.02 -16.43 0.26
N GLY A 153 -5.30 -15.23 0.80
CA GLY A 153 -5.22 -14.92 2.22
C GLY A 153 -3.79 -14.62 2.74
N GLU A 154 -2.80 -14.53 1.86
CA GLU A 154 -1.42 -14.14 2.17
C GLU A 154 -1.14 -12.71 1.66
N ASP A 155 -0.49 -11.88 2.48
CA ASP A 155 0.01 -10.58 2.05
C ASP A 155 1.38 -10.73 1.38
N LEU A 156 1.49 -10.28 0.13
CA LEU A 156 2.68 -10.38 -0.70
C LEU A 156 3.24 -8.99 -1.02
N PRO A 157 4.52 -8.71 -0.76
CA PRO A 157 5.17 -7.50 -1.22
C PRO A 157 5.37 -7.56 -2.73
N TRP A 158 5.36 -6.41 -3.39
CA TRP A 158 5.66 -6.32 -4.81
C TRP A 158 6.55 -5.12 -5.15
N SER A 159 7.35 -5.27 -6.20
CA SER A 159 8.22 -4.21 -6.74
C SER A 159 8.12 -4.13 -8.26
N TYR A 160 8.30 -2.96 -8.84
CA TYR A 160 8.03 -2.67 -10.24
C TYR A 160 9.28 -2.32 -11.05
N GLY A 161 9.50 -3.08 -12.12
CA GLY A 161 10.55 -2.89 -13.10
C GLY A 161 10.11 -2.02 -14.27
N SER A 162 10.38 -0.72 -14.19
CA SER A 162 9.94 0.30 -15.15
C SER A 162 10.36 0.08 -16.60
N VAL A 163 11.54 -0.50 -16.83
CA VAL A 163 12.09 -0.80 -18.16
C VAL A 163 12.34 -2.31 -18.26
N GLY A 164 11.41 -3.08 -17.68
CA GLY A 164 11.59 -4.50 -17.39
C GLY A 164 12.19 -4.73 -16.00
N VAL A 165 11.99 -5.93 -15.49
CA VAL A 165 12.49 -6.38 -14.18
C VAL A 165 13.99 -6.61 -14.28
N SER A 166 14.77 -5.84 -13.51
CA SER A 166 16.23 -5.87 -13.52
C SER A 166 16.80 -6.80 -12.44
N ARG A 167 18.10 -7.14 -12.57
CA ARG A 167 18.80 -7.96 -11.58
C ARG A 167 18.81 -7.30 -10.20
N LEU A 168 19.00 -5.98 -10.16
CA LEU A 168 19.04 -5.22 -8.91
C LEU A 168 17.68 -5.30 -8.19
N LEU A 169 16.59 -5.03 -8.91
CA LEU A 169 15.23 -5.10 -8.36
C LEU A 169 14.92 -6.49 -7.79
N VAL A 170 15.32 -7.53 -8.52
CA VAL A 170 15.14 -8.92 -8.09
C VAL A 170 15.97 -9.26 -6.86
N SER A 171 17.24 -8.84 -6.81
CA SER A 171 18.07 -9.08 -5.63
C SER A 171 17.53 -8.36 -4.40
N GLU A 172 17.11 -7.10 -4.55
CA GLU A 172 16.57 -6.29 -3.45
C GLU A 172 15.26 -6.87 -2.92
N LEU A 173 14.33 -7.27 -3.80
CA LEU A 173 13.07 -7.90 -3.37
C LEU A 173 13.29 -9.28 -2.75
N ALA A 174 14.21 -10.09 -3.28
CA ALA A 174 14.50 -11.40 -2.71
C ALA A 174 15.14 -11.29 -1.33
N GLU A 175 16.08 -10.36 -1.15
CA GLU A 175 16.68 -10.05 0.15
C GLU A 175 15.62 -9.59 1.15
N TYR A 176 14.71 -8.71 0.70
CA TYR A 176 13.56 -8.28 1.49
C TYR A 176 12.71 -9.46 1.95
N VAL A 177 12.26 -10.33 1.03
CA VAL A 177 11.40 -11.48 1.34
C VAL A 177 12.08 -12.42 2.33
N ARG A 178 13.39 -12.63 2.24
CA ARG A 178 14.14 -13.50 3.15
C ARG A 178 14.31 -12.92 4.54
N ALA A 179 14.45 -11.59 4.65
CA ALA A 179 14.61 -10.90 5.92
C ALA A 179 13.27 -10.66 6.64
N ALA A 180 12.16 -10.64 5.90
CA ALA A 180 10.84 -10.31 6.40
C ALA A 180 10.23 -11.43 7.27
N PRO A 181 9.83 -11.16 8.53
CA PRO A 181 9.00 -12.09 9.27
C PRO A 181 7.63 -12.25 8.58
N ASP A 182 7.18 -13.50 8.48
CA ASP A 182 5.89 -13.93 7.89
C ASP A 182 5.69 -13.67 6.39
N VAL A 183 6.74 -13.29 5.64
CA VAL A 183 6.67 -13.24 4.18
C VAL A 183 7.35 -14.46 3.60
N ARG A 184 6.63 -15.19 2.74
CA ARG A 184 7.19 -16.40 2.10
C ARG A 184 7.48 -16.21 0.62
N ARG A 185 6.86 -15.21 0.00
CA ARG A 185 6.90 -14.97 -1.44
C ARG A 185 6.72 -13.48 -1.74
N GLY A 186 7.23 -13.02 -2.87
CA GLY A 186 7.06 -11.65 -3.37
C GLY A 186 6.75 -11.61 -4.86
N LEU A 187 6.30 -10.46 -5.34
CA LEU A 187 5.98 -10.25 -6.75
C LEU A 187 6.91 -9.22 -7.39
N VAL A 188 7.53 -9.59 -8.51
CA VAL A 188 8.14 -8.61 -9.40
C VAL A 188 7.17 -8.31 -10.52
N VAL A 189 6.77 -7.05 -10.58
CA VAL A 189 5.81 -6.52 -11.54
C VAL A 189 6.57 -5.80 -12.64
N GLY A 190 6.20 -5.98 -13.90
CA GLY A 190 6.88 -5.26 -14.97
C GLY A 190 6.33 -5.61 -16.34
N THR A 191 6.86 -4.97 -17.37
CA THR A 191 6.46 -5.28 -18.76
C THR A 191 7.06 -6.60 -19.25
N HIS A 192 8.27 -6.92 -18.81
CA HIS A 192 9.00 -8.13 -19.12
C HIS A 192 10.07 -8.36 -18.05
N VAL A 193 10.61 -9.57 -17.97
CA VAL A 193 11.84 -9.83 -17.22
C VAL A 193 13.00 -9.46 -18.14
N GLN A 194 13.90 -8.59 -17.65
CA GLN A 194 15.06 -8.22 -18.45
C GLN A 194 15.90 -9.43 -18.74
N ALA A 195 16.69 -9.23 -19.77
CA ALA A 195 17.73 -10.13 -20.07
C ALA A 195 18.58 -10.53 -18.86
N ASP A 196 18.72 -11.84 -18.64
CA ASP A 196 19.67 -12.42 -17.68
C ASP A 196 19.29 -12.27 -16.21
N VAL A 197 18.01 -12.00 -15.99
CA VAL A 197 17.43 -11.90 -14.67
C VAL A 197 16.69 -13.18 -14.37
N ASP A 198 17.28 -14.00 -13.50
CA ASP A 198 16.61 -15.18 -12.96
C ASP A 198 15.80 -14.78 -11.74
N LEU A 199 14.58 -15.31 -11.66
CA LEU A 199 13.72 -15.10 -10.52
C LEU A 199 13.96 -16.20 -9.49
N PRO A 200 14.36 -15.85 -8.27
CA PRO A 200 14.39 -16.79 -7.16
C PRO A 200 13.02 -17.46 -6.96
N PRO A 201 12.96 -18.69 -6.43
CA PRO A 201 11.69 -19.42 -6.27
C PRO A 201 10.68 -18.71 -5.35
N GLU A 202 11.16 -17.83 -4.48
CA GLU A 202 10.32 -16.96 -3.64
C GLU A 202 9.68 -15.81 -4.43
N LEU A 203 10.14 -15.49 -5.64
CA LEU A 203 9.61 -14.40 -6.45
C LEU A 203 8.77 -14.89 -7.63
N THR A 204 7.64 -14.24 -7.86
CA THR A 204 6.77 -14.50 -9.02
C THR A 204 6.71 -13.27 -9.91
N PHE A 205 6.84 -13.45 -11.23
CA PHE A 205 6.67 -12.37 -12.20
C PHE A 205 5.19 -12.11 -12.50
N VAL A 206 4.82 -10.83 -12.50
CA VAL A 206 3.51 -10.35 -12.99
C VAL A 206 3.72 -9.39 -14.15
N SER A 207 3.16 -9.76 -15.30
CA SER A 207 3.28 -8.96 -16.52
C SER A 207 2.22 -7.87 -16.61
N LEU A 208 2.67 -6.64 -16.86
CA LEU A 208 1.81 -5.50 -17.22
C LEU A 208 1.71 -5.28 -18.74
N ALA A 209 2.28 -6.18 -19.56
CA ALA A 209 2.34 -6.01 -21.02
C ALA A 209 0.96 -6.02 -21.71
N ASN A 210 -0.11 -6.38 -21.00
CA ASN A 210 -1.48 -6.44 -21.51
C ASN A 210 -2.32 -5.19 -21.22
N LEU A 211 -1.74 -4.06 -20.84
CA LEU A 211 -2.48 -2.81 -20.86
C LEU A 211 -2.87 -2.52 -22.31
N PRO A 212 -4.15 -2.58 -22.71
CA PRO A 212 -4.55 -2.02 -23.99
C PRO A 212 -4.10 -0.56 -23.93
N THR A 213 -3.19 -0.17 -24.81
CA THR A 213 -2.93 1.23 -25.10
C THR A 213 -4.31 1.84 -25.29
N ALA A 214 -4.73 2.70 -24.37
CA ALA A 214 -5.92 3.50 -24.57
C ALA A 214 -5.68 4.27 -25.87
N THR A 215 -6.27 3.77 -26.96
CA THR A 215 -6.49 4.56 -28.16
C THR A 215 -7.33 5.72 -27.68
N GLY A 216 -6.69 6.88 -27.54
CA GLY A 216 -7.41 8.13 -27.31
C GLY A 216 -8.48 8.28 -28.40
N PRO A 217 -9.55 9.05 -28.13
CA PRO A 217 -10.61 9.26 -29.10
C PRO A 217 -10.07 10.19 -30.19
N GLU A 218 -9.39 9.65 -31.19
CA GLU A 218 -9.17 10.32 -32.47
C GLU A 218 -9.43 9.38 -33.64
N ALA A 219 -10.43 9.77 -34.42
CA ALA A 219 -10.72 9.42 -35.81
C ALA A 219 -11.20 7.98 -36.11
N ALA A 220 -12.52 7.79 -36.02
CA ALA A 220 -13.36 7.27 -37.13
C ALA A 220 -14.83 7.67 -36.92
#